data_AF-K7WIA1-F1
#
_entry.id   AF-K7WIA1-F1
#
_cell.length_a   1.000
_cell.length_b   1.000
_cell.length_c   1.000
_cell.angle_alpha   90.00
_cell.angle_beta   90.00
_cell.angle_gamma   90.00
#
_symmetry.space_group_name_H-M   'P 1'
#
loop_
_entity.id
_entity.type
_entity.pdbx_description
1 polymer ?
#
loop_
_entity_poly.entity_id
_entity_poly.type
_entity_poly.pdbx_seq_one_letter_code
_entity_poly.pdbx_strand_id
1 'polypeptide(L)'
;MKFTVKGLIALFVTSSALFLTPMKSDAQVNMKSLAEVADSCQKDIPSKKYYQQMLLNVDKWDNSDLEQCIYSRYHYSLILDKFPELASTGEILPGYPGSVAVGQLASTLIYNRKQLLDCIIANNISGDVCMNSRQNISRGQKYRSYSRISSYLPYVCPSCVVAHDEVSGSREVILKAFIEWFIKLDKPQRREVISLLGDEDEARTLRQSLKNESKKAVEEYQETRERIEQQEQERRRRELLGN
;
A
#
# COMPACT_ATOMS: atom_id res chain seq x y z
N MET A 1 -10.81 24.11 -10.61
CA MET A 1 -9.35 24.18 -10.81
C MET A 1 -8.89 22.88 -11.43
N LYS A 2 -8.24 22.90 -12.59
CA LYS A 2 -7.59 21.72 -13.19
C LYS A 2 -6.09 21.92 -13.07
N PHE A 3 -5.48 21.37 -12.01
CA PHE A 3 -4.04 21.17 -11.99
C PHE A 3 -3.70 20.20 -13.12
N THR A 4 -3.00 20.66 -14.16
CA THR A 4 -2.52 19.77 -15.20
C THR A 4 -1.29 19.03 -14.67
N VAL A 5 -1.44 17.73 -14.47
CA VAL A 5 -0.44 16.66 -14.19
C VAL A 5 1.00 16.96 -14.64
N LYS A 6 1.18 17.67 -15.76
CA LYS A 6 2.48 18.09 -16.28
C LYS A 6 3.29 19.00 -15.32
N GLY A 7 2.64 19.77 -14.46
CA GLY A 7 3.31 20.67 -13.52
C GLY A 7 4.04 19.96 -12.39
N LEU A 8 3.45 18.91 -11.81
CA LEU A 8 4.10 18.10 -10.77
C LEU A 8 5.30 17.33 -11.33
N ILE A 9 5.14 16.71 -12.51
CA ILE A 9 6.20 15.91 -13.13
C ILE A 9 7.41 16.78 -13.51
N ALA A 10 7.18 17.98 -14.07
CA ALA A 10 8.27 18.87 -14.45
C ALA A 10 9.09 19.34 -13.24
N LEU A 11 8.44 19.63 -12.11
CA LEU A 11 9.12 20.03 -10.87
C LEU A 11 9.89 18.89 -10.21
N PHE A 12 9.38 17.66 -10.20
CA PHE A 12 10.13 16.50 -9.69
C PHE A 12 11.40 16.24 -10.50
N VAL A 13 11.36 16.40 -11.83
CA VAL A 13 12.54 16.21 -12.69
C VAL A 13 13.56 17.34 -12.50
N THR A 14 13.14 18.58 -12.29
CA THR A 14 14.09 19.71 -12.06
C THR A 14 14.60 19.81 -10.62
N SER A 15 13.83 19.38 -9.61
CA SER A 15 14.26 19.37 -8.21
C SER A 15 15.16 18.18 -7.86
N SER A 16 15.18 17.12 -8.68
CA SER A 16 16.06 15.96 -8.49
C SER A 16 17.55 16.31 -8.54
N ALA A 17 17.95 17.39 -9.22
CA ALA A 17 19.35 17.81 -9.33
C ALA A 17 19.87 18.58 -8.10
N LEU A 18 18.98 19.16 -7.27
CA LEU A 18 19.36 20.00 -6.13
C LEU A 18 19.42 19.25 -4.78
N PHE A 19 18.98 17.99 -4.73
CA PHE A 19 18.91 17.18 -3.50
C PHE A 19 19.89 16.00 -3.44
N LEU A 20 20.92 15.99 -4.30
CA LEU A 20 21.94 14.93 -4.37
C LEU A 20 23.10 15.10 -3.37
N THR A 21 22.83 15.52 -2.14
CA THR A 21 23.76 15.32 -1.02
C THR A 21 23.21 14.25 -0.09
N PRO A 22 23.86 13.08 0.02
CA PRO A 22 23.37 12.00 0.88
C PRO A 22 23.71 12.35 2.34
N MET A 23 22.73 12.86 3.09
CA MET A 23 22.82 12.91 4.55
C MET A 23 22.30 11.58 5.11
N LYS A 24 23.21 10.81 5.73
CA LYS A 24 22.90 9.59 6.48
C LYS A 24 21.81 9.87 7.52
N SER A 25 20.60 9.38 7.27
CA SER A 25 19.51 9.26 8.23
C SER A 25 18.68 8.03 7.83
N ASP A 26 18.36 7.18 8.79
CA ASP A 26 17.46 6.04 8.63
C ASP A 26 16.12 6.50 8.00
N ALA A 27 15.65 5.76 6.98
CA ALA A 27 14.49 6.05 6.12
C ALA A 27 14.61 7.30 5.22
N GLN A 28 15.22 7.11 4.04
CA GLN A 28 15.18 8.08 2.95
C GLN A 28 14.06 7.71 1.98
N VAL A 29 13.07 8.60 1.84
CA VAL A 29 11.98 8.41 0.87
C VAL A 29 12.57 8.43 -0.54
N ASN A 30 12.25 7.39 -1.32
CA ASN A 30 12.58 7.35 -2.74
C ASN A 30 11.64 8.29 -3.49
N MET A 31 12.13 9.49 -3.80
CA MET A 31 11.36 10.54 -4.46
C MET A 31 10.84 10.14 -5.84
N LYS A 32 11.55 9.24 -6.55
CA LYS A 32 11.08 8.72 -7.85
C LYS A 32 9.86 7.85 -7.66
N SER A 33 9.93 6.86 -6.76
CA SER A 33 8.80 5.98 -6.43
C SER A 33 7.61 6.78 -5.88
N LEU A 34 7.88 7.79 -5.03
CA LEU A 34 6.84 8.69 -4.52
C LEU A 34 6.14 9.46 -5.65
N ALA A 35 6.88 10.02 -6.60
CA ALA A 35 6.30 10.76 -7.71
C ALA A 35 5.42 9.87 -8.61
N GLU A 36 5.87 8.66 -8.92
CA GLU A 36 5.11 7.68 -9.71
C GLU A 36 3.82 7.26 -9.00
N VAL A 37 3.91 6.95 -7.71
CA VAL A 37 2.76 6.59 -6.88
C VAL A 37 1.77 7.75 -6.75
N ALA A 38 2.26 8.96 -6.48
CA ALA A 38 1.43 10.15 -6.32
C ALA A 38 0.67 10.48 -7.61
N ASP A 39 1.33 10.47 -8.77
CA ASP A 39 0.70 10.68 -10.07
C ASP A 39 -0.40 9.63 -10.34
N SER A 40 -0.11 8.37 -10.02
CA SER A 40 -1.06 7.27 -10.17
C SER A 40 -2.30 7.45 -9.26
N CYS A 41 -2.10 7.76 -7.97
CA CYS A 41 -3.19 8.00 -7.03
C CYS A 41 -4.02 9.24 -7.37
N GLN A 42 -3.39 10.34 -7.80
CA GLN A 42 -4.08 11.56 -8.22
C GLN A 42 -4.98 11.35 -9.44
N LYS A 43 -4.69 10.35 -10.28
CA LYS A 43 -5.54 9.96 -11.41
C LYS A 43 -6.70 9.05 -10.98
N ASP A 44 -6.41 8.08 -10.12
CA ASP A 44 -7.36 7.01 -9.80
C ASP A 44 -8.40 7.41 -8.75
N ILE A 45 -8.00 8.12 -7.69
CA ILE A 45 -8.87 8.50 -6.58
C ILE A 45 -10.07 9.37 -7.01
N PRO A 46 -9.92 10.39 -7.86
CA PRO A 46 -11.07 11.13 -8.37
C PRO A 46 -11.86 10.39 -9.46
N SER A 47 -11.38 9.24 -9.95
CA SER A 47 -11.93 8.59 -11.13
C SER A 47 -13.09 7.65 -10.76
N LYS A 48 -14.31 8.01 -11.21
CA LYS A 48 -15.46 7.11 -11.12
C LYS A 48 -15.20 5.76 -11.81
N LYS A 49 -14.46 5.76 -12.92
CA LYS A 49 -14.13 4.55 -13.69
C LYS A 49 -13.29 3.58 -12.85
N TYR A 50 -12.37 4.10 -12.04
CA TYR A 50 -11.53 3.30 -11.15
C TYR A 50 -12.39 2.47 -10.18
N TYR A 51 -13.37 3.10 -9.52
CA TYR A 51 -14.26 2.40 -8.60
C TYR A 51 -15.25 1.46 -9.29
N GLN A 52 -15.71 1.80 -10.48
CA GLN A 52 -16.57 0.92 -11.28
C GLN A 52 -15.89 -0.40 -11.64
N GLN A 53 -14.58 -0.41 -11.91
CA GLN A 53 -13.82 -1.64 -12.18
C GLN A 53 -13.82 -2.62 -11.00
N MET A 54 -13.94 -2.09 -9.78
CA MET A 54 -14.02 -2.87 -8.55
C MET A 54 -15.47 -3.18 -8.13
N LEU A 55 -16.45 -2.77 -8.94
CA LEU A 55 -17.88 -2.85 -8.61
C LEU A 55 -18.26 -2.10 -7.32
N LEU A 56 -17.51 -1.03 -7.01
CA LEU A 56 -17.75 -0.18 -5.84
C LEU A 56 -18.55 1.06 -6.24
N ASN A 57 -19.51 1.43 -5.39
CA ASN A 57 -20.28 2.66 -5.56
C ASN A 57 -19.73 3.75 -4.64
N VAL A 58 -18.61 4.34 -5.04
CA VAL A 58 -17.99 5.48 -4.34
C VAL A 58 -18.29 6.75 -5.13
N ASP A 59 -19.07 7.64 -4.52
CA ASP A 59 -19.49 8.92 -5.07
C ASP A 59 -18.75 10.11 -4.45
N LYS A 60 -18.03 9.88 -3.35
CA LYS A 60 -17.27 10.89 -2.60
C LYS A 60 -15.91 10.35 -2.22
N TRP A 61 -14.91 11.21 -2.36
CA TRP A 61 -13.54 11.00 -1.88
C TRP A 61 -13.04 12.33 -1.29
N ASP A 62 -12.06 12.25 -0.41
CA ASP A 62 -11.40 13.42 0.17
C ASP A 62 -9.86 13.28 0.15
N ASN A 63 -9.14 14.29 0.65
CA ASN A 63 -7.68 14.26 0.68
C ASN A 63 -7.13 13.08 1.51
N SER A 64 -7.88 12.57 2.50
CA SER A 64 -7.46 11.40 3.28
C SER A 64 -7.43 10.14 2.42
N ASP A 65 -8.36 9.97 1.48
CA ASP A 65 -8.34 8.85 0.53
C ASP A 65 -7.10 8.90 -0.38
N LEU A 66 -6.68 10.11 -0.79
CA LEU A 66 -5.47 10.31 -1.57
C LEU A 66 -4.21 9.95 -0.78
N GLU A 67 -4.11 10.40 0.47
CA GLU A 67 -3.00 10.07 1.38
C GLU A 67 -2.92 8.57 1.65
N GLN A 68 -4.07 7.91 1.87
CA GLN A 68 -4.13 6.47 2.08
C GLN A 68 -3.75 5.69 0.82
N CYS A 69 -4.10 6.18 -0.36
CA CYS A 69 -3.65 5.60 -1.63
C CYS A 69 -2.13 5.68 -1.75
N ILE A 70 -1.55 6.86 -1.53
CA ILE A 70 -0.10 7.08 -1.60
C ILE A 70 0.61 6.18 -0.59
N TYR A 71 0.17 6.17 0.66
CA TYR A 71 0.69 5.29 1.69
C TYR A 71 0.68 3.82 1.24
N SER A 72 -0.47 3.33 0.77
CA SER A 72 -0.66 1.90 0.46
C SER A 72 0.17 1.47 -0.75
N ARG A 73 0.18 2.26 -1.83
CA ARG A 73 0.93 1.97 -3.05
C ARG A 73 2.44 2.14 -2.84
N TYR A 74 2.87 3.14 -2.09
CA TYR A 74 4.29 3.32 -1.76
C TYR A 74 4.77 2.18 -0.85
N HIS A 75 4.00 1.82 0.19
CA HIS A 75 4.30 0.67 1.05
C HIS A 75 4.41 -0.64 0.27
N TYR A 76 3.50 -0.87 -0.68
CA TYR A 76 3.58 -2.03 -1.57
C TYR A 76 4.85 -2.02 -2.42
N SER A 77 5.19 -0.87 -3.00
CA SER A 77 6.39 -0.70 -3.83
C SER A 77 7.67 -0.96 -3.02
N LEU A 78 7.77 -0.42 -1.79
CA LEU A 78 8.90 -0.70 -0.89
C LEU A 78 9.08 -2.19 -0.59
N ILE A 79 7.97 -2.90 -0.38
CA ILE A 79 8.03 -4.34 -0.13
C ILE A 79 8.58 -5.06 -1.36
N LEU A 80 8.12 -4.72 -2.56
CA LEU A 80 8.62 -5.34 -3.79
C LEU A 80 10.06 -4.94 -4.10
N ASP A 81 10.48 -3.72 -3.80
CA ASP A 81 11.87 -3.29 -3.97
C ASP A 81 12.81 -4.10 -3.05
N LYS A 82 12.36 -4.40 -1.83
CA LYS A 82 13.15 -5.15 -0.84
C LYS A 82 13.07 -6.67 -1.01
N PHE A 83 11.96 -7.16 -1.55
CA PHE A 83 11.66 -8.59 -1.75
C PHE A 83 11.13 -8.82 -3.17
N PRO A 84 11.99 -8.65 -4.20
CA PRO A 84 11.55 -8.67 -5.60
C PRO A 84 10.99 -10.02 -6.04
N GLU A 85 11.43 -11.12 -5.44
CA GLU A 85 10.93 -12.46 -5.77
C GLU A 85 9.42 -12.61 -5.50
N LEU A 86 8.87 -11.84 -4.54
CA LEU A 86 7.43 -11.86 -4.23
C LEU A 86 6.56 -11.58 -5.44
N ALA A 87 7.00 -10.76 -6.39
CA ALA A 87 6.24 -10.45 -7.60
C ALA A 87 6.02 -11.69 -8.50
N SER A 88 6.86 -12.72 -8.36
CA SER A 88 6.85 -13.94 -9.17
C SER A 88 6.18 -15.15 -8.49
N THR A 89 5.69 -14.98 -7.26
CA THR A 89 5.17 -16.07 -6.42
C THR A 89 3.74 -16.52 -6.77
N GLY A 90 3.12 -15.93 -7.80
CA GLY A 90 1.79 -16.26 -8.25
C GLY A 90 0.67 -15.76 -7.33
N GLU A 91 -0.49 -16.41 -7.43
CA GLU A 91 -1.72 -15.99 -6.78
C GLU A 91 -2.13 -16.92 -5.63
N ILE A 92 -2.69 -16.36 -4.55
CA ILE A 92 -3.30 -17.15 -3.47
C ILE A 92 -4.70 -17.63 -3.89
N LEU A 93 -5.38 -16.83 -4.69
CA LEU A 93 -6.72 -17.04 -5.25
C LEU A 93 -6.76 -16.40 -6.64
N PRO A 94 -7.58 -16.88 -7.59
CA PRO A 94 -7.67 -16.27 -8.91
C PRO A 94 -7.86 -14.75 -8.85
N GLY A 95 -6.94 -13.99 -9.46
CA GLY A 95 -6.96 -12.52 -9.44
C GLY A 95 -6.49 -11.87 -8.14
N TYR A 96 -5.95 -12.63 -7.19
CA TYR A 96 -5.39 -12.17 -5.92
C TYR A 96 -3.94 -12.64 -5.75
N PRO A 97 -2.94 -11.82 -6.14
CA PRO A 97 -1.53 -12.12 -6.00
C PRO A 97 -1.09 -12.30 -4.54
N GLY A 98 -0.18 -13.25 -4.30
CA GLY A 98 0.37 -13.50 -2.97
C GLY A 98 1.16 -12.32 -2.42
N SER A 99 1.88 -11.59 -3.29
CA SER A 99 2.58 -10.35 -2.92
C SER A 99 1.65 -9.30 -2.30
N VAL A 100 0.42 -9.18 -2.80
CA VAL A 100 -0.58 -8.22 -2.29
C VAL A 100 -1.05 -8.65 -0.90
N ALA A 101 -1.31 -9.94 -0.69
CA ALA A 101 -1.66 -10.46 0.63
C ALA A 101 -0.52 -10.28 1.65
N VAL A 102 0.73 -10.51 1.24
CA VAL A 102 1.92 -10.23 2.05
C VAL A 102 2.02 -8.74 2.38
N GLY A 103 1.82 -7.86 1.41
CA GLY A 103 1.84 -6.41 1.62
C GLY A 103 0.78 -5.93 2.62
N GLN A 104 -0.44 -6.48 2.52
CA GLN A 104 -1.51 -6.19 3.46
C GLN A 104 -1.18 -6.68 4.88
N LEU A 105 -0.71 -7.92 5.04
CA LEU A 105 -0.29 -8.47 6.34
C LEU A 105 0.87 -7.66 6.95
N ALA A 106 1.87 -7.28 6.14
CA ALA A 106 3.00 -6.47 6.59
C ALA A 106 2.53 -5.09 7.11
N SER A 107 1.53 -4.49 6.47
CA SER A 107 0.98 -3.19 6.87
C SER A 107 0.18 -3.24 8.20
N THR A 108 -0.34 -4.43 8.56
CA THR A 108 -1.30 -4.61 9.67
C THR A 108 -0.67 -5.26 10.92
N LEU A 109 0.25 -6.21 10.75
CA LEU A 109 0.86 -7.04 11.82
C LEU A 109 1.96 -6.35 12.66
N ILE A 110 1.79 -5.07 12.98
CA ILE A 110 2.85 -4.27 13.63
C ILE A 110 2.77 -4.34 15.16
N TYR A 111 1.56 -4.46 15.71
CA TYR A 111 1.34 -4.35 17.16
C TYR A 111 1.11 -5.70 17.87
N ASN A 112 0.88 -6.78 17.14
CA ASN A 112 0.51 -8.05 17.73
C ASN A 112 1.69 -9.01 17.77
N ARG A 113 1.93 -9.59 18.95
CA ARG A 113 2.91 -10.65 19.16
C ARG A 113 2.31 -11.99 18.72
N LYS A 114 3.04 -12.67 17.83
CA LYS A 114 3.06 -14.13 17.61
C LYS A 114 1.74 -14.80 17.24
N GLN A 115 1.38 -14.88 15.96
CA GLN A 115 0.30 -15.81 15.52
C GLN A 115 0.38 -16.29 14.06
N LEU A 116 1.18 -15.71 13.16
CA LEU A 116 1.14 -16.16 11.76
C LEU A 116 1.83 -17.51 11.58
N LEU A 117 3.03 -17.68 12.13
CA LEU A 117 3.76 -18.95 12.04
C LEU A 117 3.05 -20.05 12.83
N ASP A 118 2.60 -19.74 14.04
CA ASP A 118 1.83 -20.68 14.86
C ASP A 118 0.53 -21.10 14.17
N CYS A 119 -0.15 -20.18 13.47
CA CYS A 119 -1.31 -20.50 12.67
C CYS A 119 -0.98 -21.39 11.46
N ILE A 120 0.10 -21.10 10.74
CA ILE A 120 0.57 -21.94 9.63
C ILE A 120 0.87 -23.36 10.11
N ILE A 121 1.56 -23.50 11.26
CA ILE A 121 1.93 -24.80 11.84
C ILE A 121 0.68 -25.55 12.33
N ALA A 122 -0.21 -24.88 13.05
CA ALA A 122 -1.42 -25.50 13.56
C ALA A 122 -2.38 -25.92 12.44
N ASN A 123 -2.36 -25.19 11.31
CA ASN A 123 -3.24 -25.38 10.15
C ASN A 123 -4.73 -25.52 10.52
N ASN A 124 -5.12 -24.91 11.65
CA ASN A 124 -6.49 -24.89 12.16
C ASN A 124 -7.03 -23.46 12.05
N ILE A 125 -7.46 -23.11 10.84
CA ILE A 125 -7.87 -21.76 10.42
C ILE A 125 -8.91 -21.14 11.35
N SER A 126 -9.84 -21.96 11.85
CA SER A 126 -10.94 -21.50 12.70
C SER A 126 -10.55 -21.38 14.18
N GLY A 127 -9.44 -22.01 14.59
CA GLY A 127 -8.97 -22.05 15.97
C GLY A 127 -8.38 -20.73 16.47
N ASP A 128 -8.28 -20.59 17.80
CA ASP A 128 -7.83 -19.37 18.47
C ASP A 128 -6.41 -18.94 18.09
N VAL A 129 -5.53 -19.92 17.81
CA VAL A 129 -4.16 -19.67 17.34
C VAL A 129 -4.09 -18.90 16.02
N CYS A 130 -5.13 -19.01 15.20
CA CYS A 130 -5.24 -18.33 13.91
C CYS A 130 -6.05 -17.02 13.97
N MET A 131 -6.58 -16.64 15.14
CA MET A 131 -7.53 -15.53 15.25
C MET A 131 -6.96 -14.20 14.75
N ASN A 132 -5.74 -13.82 15.15
CA ASN A 132 -5.13 -12.56 14.69
C ASN A 132 -4.80 -12.61 13.21
N SER A 133 -4.23 -13.72 12.72
CA SER A 133 -3.91 -13.91 11.30
C SER A 133 -5.17 -13.73 10.46
N ARG A 134 -6.28 -14.34 10.90
CA ARG A 134 -7.60 -14.21 10.27
C ARG A 134 -8.09 -12.77 10.27
N GLN A 135 -8.03 -12.07 11.40
CA GLN A 135 -8.49 -10.68 11.52
C GLN A 135 -7.67 -9.67 10.70
N ASN A 136 -6.38 -9.95 10.45
CA ASN A 136 -5.48 -9.04 9.76
C ASN A 136 -5.36 -9.33 8.25
N ILE A 137 -5.57 -10.58 7.80
CA ILE A 137 -5.52 -10.92 6.38
C ILE A 137 -6.74 -10.42 5.60
N SER A 138 -7.90 -10.27 6.25
CA SER A 138 -9.11 -9.70 5.64
C SER A 138 -10.07 -9.17 6.69
N ARG A 139 -10.91 -8.20 6.31
CA ARG A 139 -11.97 -7.65 7.16
C ARG A 139 -13.21 -8.52 7.30
N GLY A 140 -13.36 -9.64 6.59
CA GLY A 140 -14.54 -10.50 6.78
C GLY A 140 -15.78 -10.06 5.98
N GLN A 141 -15.78 -8.82 5.49
CA GLN A 141 -16.91 -8.16 4.87
C GLN A 141 -16.53 -7.74 3.45
N LYS A 142 -17.51 -7.76 2.55
CA LYS A 142 -17.31 -7.33 1.16
C LYS A 142 -17.03 -5.84 1.09
N TYR A 143 -16.11 -5.43 0.21
CA TYR A 143 -15.75 -4.03 0.03
C TYR A 143 -16.92 -3.20 -0.51
N ARG A 144 -17.75 -3.78 -1.39
CA ARG A 144 -18.95 -3.12 -1.92
C ARG A 144 -20.00 -2.75 -0.88
N SER A 145 -19.89 -3.28 0.34
CA SER A 145 -20.78 -2.96 1.44
C SER A 145 -20.42 -1.66 2.16
N TYR A 146 -19.26 -1.05 1.86
CA TYR A 146 -18.83 0.20 2.48
C TYR A 146 -19.09 1.41 1.57
N SER A 147 -19.46 2.53 2.20
CA SER A 147 -19.63 3.82 1.52
C SER A 147 -18.33 4.61 1.33
N ARG A 148 -17.24 4.16 1.95
CA ARG A 148 -15.88 4.73 1.82
C ARG A 148 -14.84 3.63 1.77
N ILE A 149 -13.75 3.89 1.06
CA ILE A 149 -12.62 2.96 0.94
C ILE A 149 -11.49 3.47 1.83
N SER A 150 -11.26 2.84 2.97
CA SER A 150 -10.16 3.20 3.89
C SER A 150 -9.29 1.98 4.19
N SER A 151 -8.92 1.26 3.14
CA SER A 151 -8.28 -0.04 3.22
C SER A 151 -7.18 -0.19 2.19
N TYR A 152 -6.18 -0.99 2.52
CA TYR A 152 -5.01 -1.24 1.68
C TYR A 152 -5.35 -1.84 0.30
N LEU A 153 -6.23 -2.85 0.28
CA LEU A 153 -6.44 -3.68 -0.91
C LEU A 153 -6.96 -2.90 -2.13
N PRO A 154 -8.03 -2.07 -2.02
CA PRO A 154 -8.54 -1.33 -3.17
C PRO A 154 -7.58 -0.28 -3.72
N TYR A 155 -6.57 0.14 -2.96
CA TYR A 155 -5.53 1.07 -3.45
C TYR A 155 -4.42 0.34 -4.19
N VAL A 156 -4.06 -0.87 -3.77
CA VAL A 156 -2.93 -1.62 -4.35
C VAL A 156 -3.35 -2.52 -5.50
N CYS A 157 -4.50 -3.19 -5.38
CA CYS A 157 -4.94 -4.19 -6.34
C CYS A 157 -6.47 -4.13 -6.54
N PRO A 158 -6.96 -3.29 -7.47
CA PRO A 158 -8.39 -3.20 -7.79
C PRO A 158 -9.01 -4.55 -8.18
N SER A 159 -8.33 -5.37 -8.98
CA SER A 159 -8.82 -6.70 -9.36
C SER A 159 -8.97 -7.64 -8.15
N CYS A 160 -8.09 -7.51 -7.15
CA CYS A 160 -8.16 -8.29 -5.93
C CYS A 160 -9.42 -7.98 -5.11
N VAL A 161 -10.00 -6.79 -5.26
CA VAL A 161 -11.28 -6.44 -4.61
C VAL A 161 -12.40 -7.31 -5.13
N VAL A 162 -12.45 -7.53 -6.46
CA VAL A 162 -13.45 -8.39 -7.09
C VAL A 162 -13.26 -9.83 -6.61
N ALA A 163 -12.03 -10.35 -6.69
CA ALA A 163 -11.69 -11.68 -6.20
C ALA A 163 -12.09 -11.84 -4.72
N HIS A 164 -11.70 -10.88 -3.86
CA HIS A 164 -12.05 -10.86 -2.45
C HIS A 164 -13.58 -10.91 -2.21
N ASP A 165 -14.35 -10.11 -2.92
CA ASP A 165 -15.80 -10.04 -2.76
C ASP A 165 -16.53 -11.28 -3.31
N GLU A 166 -15.97 -11.95 -4.32
CA GLU A 166 -16.48 -13.19 -4.90
C GLU A 166 -16.27 -14.41 -3.99
N VAL A 167 -15.07 -14.61 -3.46
CA VAL A 167 -14.78 -15.66 -2.45
C VAL A 167 -15.20 -15.26 -1.03
N SER A 168 -16.15 -14.31 -0.96
CA SER A 168 -17.03 -13.98 0.17
C SER A 168 -16.50 -13.04 1.24
N GLY A 169 -15.41 -12.30 1.02
CA GLY A 169 -14.78 -11.52 2.09
C GLY A 169 -14.44 -12.37 3.32
N SER A 170 -14.53 -13.71 3.25
CA SER A 170 -14.40 -14.59 4.39
C SER A 170 -12.93 -14.69 4.77
N ARG A 171 -12.64 -14.23 5.97
CA ARG A 171 -11.29 -14.23 6.52
C ARG A 171 -10.67 -15.63 6.52
N GLU A 172 -11.49 -16.66 6.71
CA GLU A 172 -11.03 -18.06 6.77
C GLU A 172 -10.63 -18.60 5.40
N VAL A 173 -11.42 -18.31 4.37
CA VAL A 173 -11.11 -18.76 2.99
C VAL A 173 -9.80 -18.13 2.52
N ILE A 174 -9.65 -16.82 2.75
CA ILE A 174 -8.45 -16.09 2.35
C ILE A 174 -7.22 -16.55 3.15
N LEU A 175 -7.37 -16.78 4.47
CA LEU A 175 -6.28 -17.31 5.30
C LEU A 175 -5.86 -18.72 4.87
N LYS A 176 -6.84 -19.60 4.61
CA LYS A 176 -6.58 -20.96 4.12
C LYS A 176 -5.81 -20.93 2.81
N ALA A 177 -6.28 -20.13 1.85
CA ALA A 177 -5.62 -19.97 0.56
C ALA A 177 -4.20 -19.42 0.68
N PHE A 178 -3.98 -18.45 1.57
CA PHE A 178 -2.65 -17.94 1.88
C PHE A 178 -1.73 -19.03 2.45
N ILE A 179 -2.21 -19.85 3.39
CA ILE A 179 -1.40 -20.93 3.98
C ILE A 179 -1.06 -22.00 2.93
N GLU A 180 -2.04 -22.40 2.12
CA GLU A 180 -1.83 -23.38 1.03
C GLU A 180 -0.83 -22.86 -0.01
N TRP A 181 -0.92 -21.58 -0.38
CA TRP A 181 0.06 -20.92 -1.24
C TRP A 181 1.45 -20.87 -0.58
N PHE A 182 1.53 -20.44 0.67
CA PHE A 182 2.80 -20.31 1.39
C PHE A 182 3.55 -21.64 1.49
N ILE A 183 2.84 -22.75 1.75
CA ILE A 183 3.46 -24.08 1.88
C ILE A 183 4.02 -24.58 0.53
N LYS A 184 3.43 -24.16 -0.60
CA LYS A 184 3.88 -24.50 -1.95
C LYS A 184 5.10 -23.70 -2.43
N LEU A 185 5.42 -22.58 -1.77
CA LEU A 185 6.60 -21.79 -2.11
C LEU A 185 7.90 -22.58 -1.84
N ASP A 186 8.91 -22.32 -2.67
CA ASP A 186 10.22 -22.88 -2.46
C ASP A 186 10.84 -22.38 -1.15
N LYS A 187 11.80 -23.14 -0.63
CA LYS A 187 12.42 -22.84 0.68
C LYS A 187 12.99 -21.41 0.77
N PRO A 188 13.67 -20.86 -0.25
CA PRO A 188 14.14 -19.46 -0.22
C PRO A 188 12.98 -18.46 -0.12
N GLN A 189 11.96 -18.60 -0.98
CA GLN A 189 10.78 -17.73 -1.00
C GLN A 189 10.03 -17.72 0.33
N ARG A 190 9.86 -18.90 0.96
CA ARG A 190 9.28 -18.98 2.30
C ARG A 190 10.10 -18.20 3.33
N ARG A 191 11.44 -18.29 3.28
CA ARG A 191 12.30 -17.56 4.20
C ARG A 191 12.17 -16.06 4.03
N GLU A 192 12.03 -15.56 2.80
CA GLU A 192 11.77 -14.13 2.56
C GLU A 192 10.46 -13.68 3.18
N VAL A 193 9.37 -14.41 2.91
CA VAL A 193 8.06 -14.13 3.50
C VAL A 193 8.12 -14.16 5.03
N ILE A 194 8.82 -15.15 5.63
CA ILE A 194 9.03 -15.22 7.08
C ILE A 194 9.88 -14.05 7.59
N SER A 195 10.91 -13.62 6.87
CA SER A 195 11.74 -12.48 7.30
C SER A 195 10.95 -11.18 7.38
N LEU A 196 9.85 -11.06 6.61
CA LEU A 196 8.96 -9.91 6.63
C LEU A 196 7.76 -10.10 7.57
N LEU A 197 7.11 -11.26 7.57
CA LEU A 197 5.85 -11.51 8.29
C LEU A 197 6.02 -12.35 9.56
N GLY A 198 7.25 -12.77 9.86
CA GLY A 198 7.57 -13.59 11.00
C GLY A 198 7.32 -12.90 12.34
N ASP A 199 7.38 -13.73 13.36
CA ASP A 199 7.05 -13.36 14.74
C ASP A 199 8.27 -12.82 15.52
N GLU A 200 9.46 -12.89 14.92
CA GLU A 200 10.74 -12.41 15.44
C GLU A 200 10.81 -10.88 15.50
N ASP A 201 11.66 -10.34 16.38
CA ASP A 201 11.78 -8.90 16.61
C ASP A 201 12.39 -8.18 15.40
N GLU A 202 13.25 -8.85 14.64
CA GLU A 202 13.81 -8.37 13.37
C GLU A 202 12.70 -8.13 12.34
N ALA A 203 11.80 -9.10 12.17
CA ALA A 203 10.67 -8.99 11.24
C ALA A 203 9.72 -7.86 11.65
N ARG A 204 9.47 -7.70 12.96
CA ARG A 204 8.68 -6.58 13.49
C ARG A 204 9.35 -5.23 13.24
N THR A 205 10.64 -5.13 13.50
CA THR A 205 11.44 -3.92 13.28
C THR A 205 11.42 -3.54 11.80
N LEU A 206 11.52 -4.53 10.91
CA LEU A 206 11.43 -4.31 9.48
C LEU A 206 10.05 -3.78 9.06
N ARG A 207 8.95 -4.40 9.52
CA ARG A 207 7.58 -3.91 9.24
C ARG A 207 7.38 -2.47 9.76
N GLN A 208 7.91 -2.17 10.94
CA GLN A 208 7.85 -0.82 11.51
C GLN A 208 8.64 0.20 10.67
N SER A 209 9.84 -0.17 10.19
CA SER A 209 10.66 0.67 9.32
C SER A 209 9.93 0.98 8.00
N LEU A 210 9.38 -0.04 7.33
CA LEU A 210 8.60 0.12 6.09
C LEU A 210 7.37 1.03 6.29
N LYS A 211 6.66 0.87 7.41
CA LYS A 211 5.54 1.75 7.77
C LYS A 211 6.00 3.19 8.00
N ASN A 212 7.08 3.39 8.74
CA ASN A 212 7.59 4.74 9.03
C ASN A 212 8.00 5.45 7.75
N GLU A 213 8.70 4.76 6.85
CA GLU A 213 9.05 5.33 5.55
C GLU A 213 7.81 5.63 4.70
N SER A 214 6.81 4.74 4.70
CA SER A 214 5.57 4.97 3.97
C SER A 214 4.76 6.16 4.51
N LYS A 215 4.81 6.41 5.82
CA LYS A 215 4.22 7.62 6.42
C LYS A 215 5.01 8.87 6.01
N LYS A 216 6.34 8.81 6.11
CA LYS A 216 7.21 9.91 5.70
C LYS A 216 6.99 10.25 4.22
N ALA A 217 6.75 9.27 3.36
CA ALA A 217 6.42 9.52 1.95
C ALA A 217 5.12 10.33 1.77
N VAL A 218 4.12 10.13 2.63
CA VAL A 218 2.90 10.95 2.63
C VAL A 218 3.20 12.37 3.13
N GLU A 219 3.98 12.52 4.20
CA GLU A 219 4.40 13.82 4.74
C GLU A 219 5.17 14.63 3.68
N GLU A 220 6.17 14.02 3.03
CA GLU A 220 6.95 14.64 1.95
C GLU A 220 6.08 15.06 0.76
N TYR A 221 5.05 14.26 0.43
CA TYR A 221 4.08 14.62 -0.59
C TYR A 221 3.24 15.84 -0.18
N GLN A 222 2.75 15.89 1.05
CA GLN A 222 1.97 17.01 1.57
C GLN A 222 2.80 18.30 1.58
N GLU A 223 4.00 18.27 2.16
CA GLU A 223 4.92 19.41 2.20
C GLU A 223 5.27 19.91 0.79
N THR A 224 5.54 18.98 -0.13
CA THR A 224 5.83 19.34 -1.53
C THR A 224 4.63 20.01 -2.20
N ARG A 225 3.42 19.49 -1.97
CA ARG A 225 2.19 20.07 -2.53
C ARG A 225 1.94 21.48 -1.98
N GLU A 226 2.06 21.68 -0.68
CA GLU A 226 1.86 22.99 -0.05
C GLU A 226 2.86 24.02 -0.59
N ARG A 227 4.14 23.64 -0.71
CA ARG A 227 5.17 24.49 -1.29
C ARG A 227 4.85 24.89 -2.73
N ILE A 228 4.35 23.96 -3.55
CA ILE A 228 3.94 24.24 -4.94
C ILE A 228 2.75 25.20 -4.96
N GLU A 229 1.75 24.99 -4.11
CA GLU A 229 0.58 25.87 -4.02
C GLU A 229 0.98 27.29 -3.61
N GLN A 230 1.90 27.45 -2.65
CA GLN A 230 2.45 28.75 -2.27
C GLN A 230 3.21 29.44 -3.40
N GLN A 231 4.08 28.69 -4.11
CA GLN A 231 4.83 29.22 -5.26
C GLN A 231 3.91 29.69 -6.38
N GLU A 232 2.85 28.94 -6.68
CA GLU A 232 1.87 29.29 -7.70
C GLU A 232 1.02 30.50 -7.30
N GLN A 233 0.61 30.59 -6.02
CA GLN A 233 -0.09 31.78 -5.51
C GLN A 233 0.77 33.03 -5.61
N GLU A 234 2.03 32.94 -5.20
CA GLU A 234 2.98 34.05 -5.28
C GLU A 234 3.28 34.44 -6.74
N ARG A 235 3.42 33.45 -7.63
CA ARG A 235 3.57 33.69 -9.07
C ARG A 235 2.36 34.46 -9.63
N ARG A 236 1.15 34.00 -9.36
CA ARG A 236 -0.09 34.68 -9.81
C ARG A 236 -0.23 36.07 -9.23
N ARG A 237 0.18 36.25 -7.97
CA ARG A 237 0.21 37.57 -7.33
C ARG A 237 1.14 38.53 -8.08
N ARG A 238 2.33 38.08 -8.48
CA ARG A 238 3.27 38.87 -9.29
C ARG A 238 2.71 39.18 -10.68
N GLU A 239 2.12 38.20 -11.35
CA GLU A 239 1.47 38.37 -12.65
C GLU A 239 0.32 39.40 -12.60
N LEU A 240 -0.45 39.44 -11.51
CA LEU A 240 -1.54 40.40 -11.31
C LEU A 240 -1.06 41.80 -10.91
N LEU A 241 0.06 41.90 -10.20
CA LEU A 241 0.63 43.19 -9.77
C LEU A 241 1.48 43.88 -10.84
N GLY A 242 1.71 43.23 -11.99
CA GLY A 242 2.32 43.85 -13.18
C GLY A 242 3.81 44.19 -13.03
N ASN A 243 4.58 43.38 -12.30
CA ASN A 243 6.05 43.42 -12.29
C ASN A 243 6.65 42.40 -13.25
#